data_AF-A0AAD6BGG1-F1
#
_entry.id   AF-A0AAD6BGG1-F1
#
_cell.length_a   1.000
_cell.length_b   1.000
_cell.length_c   1.000
_cell.angle_alpha   90.00
_cell.angle_beta   90.00
_cell.angle_gamma   90.00
#
_symmetry.space_group_name_H-M   'P 1'
#
loop_
_entity.id
_entity.type
_entity.pdbx_description
1 polymer ?
#
loop_
_entity_poly.entity_id
_entity_poly.type
_entity_poly.pdbx_seq_one_letter_code
_entity_poly.pdbx_strand_id
1 'polypeptide(L)'
;MKKNQVPKEESRMELIKEDLDGSISRLEFLETKIEWQDKMIKDLEGERNFLREQVLGLKKKSIKGPAEVVHRYKKVLKTFGRVRTMSEAFRINNVDRGTIKMTAPIAELKIVDPDTFKTLKFDPAIDTLLSFAKKCATNVTVDKKAKIEDMKAKGKLLPLLMKY
;
A
#
# COMPACT_ATOMS: atom_id res chain seq x y z
N MET A 1 -33.37 43.86 -68.09
CA MET A 1 -32.46 43.88 -66.93
C MET A 1 -33.18 43.26 -65.74
N LYS A 2 -32.49 42.40 -64.98
CA LYS A 2 -33.04 41.39 -64.07
C LYS A 2 -33.82 42.03 -62.90
N LYS A 3 -35.07 41.59 -62.67
CA LYS A 3 -35.80 41.89 -61.43
C LYS A 3 -35.16 41.09 -60.30
N ASN A 4 -34.37 41.74 -59.46
CA ASN A 4 -33.90 41.17 -58.20
C ASN A 4 -35.10 41.03 -57.27
N GLN A 5 -35.59 39.80 -57.10
CA GLN A 5 -36.64 39.48 -56.16
C GLN A 5 -35.98 39.29 -54.79
N VAL A 6 -35.97 40.36 -53.98
CA VAL A 6 -35.56 40.30 -52.58
C VAL A 6 -36.54 39.36 -51.86
N PRO A 7 -36.07 38.29 -51.18
CA PRO A 7 -36.96 37.42 -50.41
C PRO A 7 -37.71 38.25 -49.37
N LYS A 8 -39.03 38.06 -49.27
CA LYS A 8 -39.84 38.69 -48.22
C LYS A 8 -39.24 38.35 -46.86
N GLU A 9 -39.21 39.33 -45.95
CA GLU A 9 -38.61 39.22 -44.61
C GLU A 9 -38.98 37.91 -43.89
N GLU A 10 -40.23 37.47 -44.02
CA GLU A 10 -40.74 36.20 -43.45
C GLU A 10 -39.99 34.96 -43.96
N SER A 11 -39.71 34.86 -45.26
CA SER A 11 -38.96 33.73 -45.83
C SER A 11 -37.50 33.71 -45.38
N ARG A 12 -36.92 34.86 -45.07
CA ARG A 12 -35.58 34.95 -44.45
C ARG A 12 -35.60 34.50 -43.00
N MET A 13 -36.62 34.88 -42.25
CA MET A 13 -36.78 34.46 -40.86
C MET A 13 -37.04 32.96 -40.72
N GLU A 14 -37.69 32.34 -41.69
CA GLU A 14 -37.96 30.90 -41.70
C GLU A 14 -36.69 30.07 -41.99
N LEU A 15 -35.88 30.48 -42.96
CA LEU A 15 -34.55 29.88 -43.23
C LEU A 15 -33.61 29.99 -42.03
N ILE A 16 -33.60 31.14 -41.34
CA ILE A 16 -32.80 31.34 -40.12
C ILE A 16 -33.26 30.40 -39.00
N LYS A 17 -34.58 30.14 -38.88
CA LYS A 17 -35.11 29.21 -37.88
C LYS A 17 -34.70 27.77 -38.16
N GLU A 18 -34.75 27.33 -39.41
CA GLU A 18 -34.31 25.98 -39.81
C GLU A 18 -32.81 25.76 -39.57
N ASP A 19 -31.96 26.74 -39.90
CA ASP A 19 -30.52 26.68 -39.62
C ASP A 19 -30.22 26.66 -38.11
N LEU A 20 -30.99 27.41 -37.32
CA LEU A 20 -30.84 27.45 -35.86
C LEU A 20 -31.28 26.12 -35.23
N ASP A 21 -32.39 25.54 -35.68
CA ASP A 21 -32.92 24.24 -35.22
C ASP A 21 -31.95 23.09 -35.55
N GLY A 22 -31.37 23.10 -36.75
CA GLY A 22 -30.33 22.13 -37.14
C GLY A 22 -29.05 22.27 -36.32
N SER A 23 -28.69 23.49 -35.92
CA SER A 23 -27.55 23.76 -35.04
C SER A 23 -27.81 23.31 -33.60
N ILE A 24 -29.02 23.53 -33.09
CA ILE A 24 -29.47 23.06 -31.76
C ILE A 24 -29.43 21.53 -31.70
N SER A 25 -30.01 20.86 -32.70
CA SER A 25 -30.00 19.39 -32.79
C SER A 25 -28.59 18.80 -32.78
N ARG A 26 -27.62 19.48 -33.42
CA ARG A 26 -26.21 19.04 -33.43
C ARG A 26 -25.54 19.25 -32.07
N LEU A 27 -25.87 20.31 -31.34
CA LEU A 27 -25.36 20.58 -29.99
C LEU A 27 -25.85 19.53 -29.00
N GLU A 28 -27.15 19.21 -29.02
CA GLU A 28 -27.74 18.16 -28.17
C GLU A 28 -27.09 16.78 -28.42
N PHE A 29 -26.80 16.46 -29.68
CA PHE A 29 -26.08 15.23 -30.03
C PHE A 29 -24.62 15.23 -29.51
N LEU A 30 -23.96 16.39 -29.49
CA LEU A 30 -22.59 16.49 -28.97
C LEU A 30 -22.57 16.43 -27.44
N GLU A 31 -23.53 17.04 -26.76
CA GLU A 31 -23.69 16.95 -25.31
C GLU A 31 -23.89 15.51 -24.86
N THR A 32 -24.83 14.79 -25.48
CA THR A 32 -25.06 13.36 -25.17
C THR A 32 -23.83 12.49 -25.43
N LYS A 33 -23.02 12.83 -26.44
CA LYS A 33 -21.75 12.14 -26.71
C LYS A 33 -20.69 12.44 -25.65
N ILE A 34 -20.59 13.69 -25.18
CA ILE A 34 -19.68 14.08 -24.09
C ILE A 34 -20.06 13.35 -22.80
N GLU A 35 -21.35 13.31 -22.46
CA GLU A 35 -21.84 12.60 -21.28
C GLU A 35 -21.48 11.10 -21.32
N TRP A 36 -21.64 10.47 -22.48
CA TRP A 36 -21.26 9.08 -22.67
C TRP A 36 -19.75 8.85 -22.49
N GLN A 37 -18.93 9.76 -23.02
CA GLN A 37 -17.48 9.71 -22.86
C GLN A 37 -17.07 9.90 -21.39
N ASP A 38 -17.68 10.83 -20.67
CA ASP A 38 -17.43 11.06 -19.25
C ASP A 38 -17.77 9.83 -18.39
N LYS A 39 -18.86 9.14 -18.73
CA LYS A 39 -19.23 7.87 -18.08
C LYS A 39 -18.14 6.81 -18.29
N MET A 40 -17.69 6.64 -19.53
CA MET A 40 -16.64 5.67 -19.86
C MET A 40 -15.30 6.00 -19.17
N ILE A 41 -14.95 7.28 -19.07
CA ILE A 41 -13.75 7.73 -18.35
C ILE A 41 -13.86 7.32 -16.87
N LYS A 42 -14.99 7.58 -16.22
CA LYS A 42 -15.19 7.20 -14.81
C LYS A 42 -15.06 5.70 -14.58
N ASP A 43 -15.62 4.88 -15.47
CA ASP A 43 -15.51 3.42 -15.39
C ASP A 43 -14.06 2.96 -15.51
N LEU A 44 -13.31 3.48 -16.49
CA LEU A 44 -11.89 3.20 -16.69
C LEU A 44 -11.02 3.67 -15.52
N GLU A 45 -11.35 4.82 -14.93
CA GLU A 45 -10.66 5.32 -13.73
C GLU A 45 -10.91 4.42 -12.51
N GLY A 46 -12.13 3.91 -12.36
CA GLY A 46 -12.48 2.92 -11.34
C GLY A 46 -11.65 1.65 -11.48
N GLU A 47 -11.57 1.10 -12.69
CA GLU A 47 -10.79 -0.11 -12.98
C GLU A 47 -9.28 0.12 -12.78
N ARG A 48 -8.74 1.24 -13.25
CA ARG A 48 -7.35 1.66 -12.98
C ARG A 48 -7.07 1.73 -11.49
N ASN A 49 -7.97 2.34 -10.71
CA ASN A 49 -7.80 2.51 -9.27
C ASN A 49 -7.82 1.15 -8.55
N PHE A 50 -8.73 0.25 -8.93
CA PHE A 50 -8.79 -1.11 -8.41
C PHE A 50 -7.51 -1.90 -8.71
N LEU A 51 -7.05 -1.89 -9.97
CA LEU A 51 -5.80 -2.55 -10.36
C LEU A 51 -4.59 -1.95 -9.64
N ARG A 52 -4.58 -0.62 -9.43
CA ARG A 52 -3.54 0.06 -8.66
C ARG A 52 -3.54 -0.40 -7.20
N GLU A 53 -4.70 -0.56 -6.57
CA GLU A 53 -4.81 -1.09 -5.20
C GLU A 53 -4.27 -2.52 -5.10
N GLN A 54 -4.63 -3.40 -6.05
CA GLN A 54 -4.12 -4.77 -6.10
C GLN A 54 -2.60 -4.80 -6.28
N VAL A 55 -2.07 -4.03 -7.23
CA VAL A 55 -0.62 -3.93 -7.47
C VAL A 55 0.10 -3.28 -6.28
N LEU A 56 -0.49 -2.31 -5.58
CA LEU A 56 0.07 -1.75 -4.35
C LEU A 56 0.03 -2.75 -3.19
N GLY A 57 -0.98 -3.61 -3.11
CA GLY A 57 -1.03 -4.74 -2.18
C GLY A 57 0.06 -5.78 -2.45
N LEU A 58 0.44 -5.95 -3.72
CA LEU A 58 1.49 -6.87 -4.19
C LEU A 58 2.90 -6.25 -4.15
N LYS A 59 3.04 -4.93 -4.31
CA LYS A 59 4.29 -4.21 -4.12
C LYS A 59 4.64 -4.25 -2.64
N LYS A 60 5.44 -5.26 -2.27
CA LYS A 60 6.20 -5.42 -1.01
C LYS A 60 5.84 -4.33 -0.01
N LYS A 61 5.05 -4.68 1.01
CA LYS A 61 4.97 -3.89 2.24
C LYS A 61 6.40 -3.76 2.77
N SER A 62 7.09 -2.72 2.30
CA SER A 62 8.36 -2.28 2.84
C SER A 62 8.08 -2.09 4.30
N ILE A 63 8.83 -2.77 5.17
CA ILE A 63 8.60 -2.65 6.61
C ILE A 63 8.72 -1.17 6.93
N LYS A 64 7.61 -0.49 7.23
CA LYS A 64 7.64 0.98 7.38
C LYS A 64 8.08 1.39 8.78
N GLY A 65 8.14 0.45 9.72
CA GLY A 65 8.59 0.73 11.08
C GLY A 65 8.67 -0.50 11.99
N PRO A 66 9.14 -0.32 13.24
CA PRO A 66 9.34 -1.41 14.20
C PRO A 66 8.07 -2.22 14.49
N ALA A 67 6.89 -1.58 14.47
CA ALA A 67 5.62 -2.30 14.67
C ALA A 67 5.37 -3.37 13.60
N GLU A 68 5.74 -3.09 12.34
CA GLU A 68 5.58 -4.04 11.25
C GLU A 68 6.61 -5.18 11.32
N VAL A 69 7.83 -4.90 11.80
CA VAL A 69 8.82 -5.94 12.15
C VAL A 69 8.21 -6.90 13.16
N VAL A 70 7.67 -6.38 14.26
CA VAL A 70 7.09 -7.18 15.34
C VAL A 70 5.92 -8.02 14.83
N HIS A 71 5.04 -7.42 14.02
CA HIS A 71 3.90 -8.13 13.42
C HIS A 71 4.36 -9.30 12.54
N ARG A 72 5.31 -9.04 11.64
CA ARG A 72 5.88 -10.05 10.74
C ARG A 72 6.56 -11.17 11.50
N TYR A 73 7.37 -10.84 12.50
CA TYR A 73 8.04 -11.82 13.37
C TYR A 73 7.03 -12.73 14.06
N LYS A 74 5.97 -12.16 14.66
CA LYS A 74 4.89 -12.93 15.30
C LYS A 74 4.14 -13.84 14.31
N LYS A 75 3.91 -13.39 13.08
CA LYS A 75 3.26 -14.19 12.04
C LYS A 75 4.09 -15.41 11.64
N VAL A 76 5.40 -15.21 11.48
CA VAL A 76 6.37 -16.29 11.23
C VAL A 76 6.40 -17.25 12.41
N LEU A 77 6.45 -16.74 13.65
CA LEU A 77 6.43 -17.56 14.87
C LEU A 77 5.18 -18.45 14.95
N LYS A 78 4.00 -17.89 14.66
CA LYS A 78 2.74 -18.66 14.61
C LYS A 78 2.81 -19.78 13.57
N THR A 79 3.37 -19.49 12.40
CA THR A 79 3.51 -20.47 11.31
C THR A 79 4.51 -21.56 11.70
N PHE A 80 5.64 -21.18 12.28
CA PHE A 80 6.66 -22.11 12.78
C PHE A 80 6.10 -23.08 13.81
N GLY A 81 5.22 -22.63 14.72
CA GLY A 81 4.54 -23.52 15.66
C GLY A 81 3.75 -24.66 14.98
N ARG A 82 3.27 -24.44 13.75
CA ARG A 82 2.53 -25.43 12.94
C ARG A 82 3.46 -26.31 12.10
N VAL A 83 4.40 -25.71 11.35
CA VAL A 83 5.22 -26.45 10.37
C VAL A 83 6.55 -26.96 10.93
N ARG A 84 6.96 -26.51 12.13
CA ARG A 84 8.18 -26.87 12.87
C ARG A 84 9.51 -26.72 12.12
N THR A 85 9.50 -26.17 10.91
CA THR A 85 10.70 -25.84 10.14
C THR A 85 10.78 -24.34 9.86
N MET A 86 11.98 -23.78 9.96
CA MET A 86 12.23 -22.35 9.71
C MET A 86 12.03 -21.99 8.23
N SER A 87 12.61 -22.78 7.32
CA SER A 87 12.55 -22.52 5.88
C SER A 87 11.12 -22.47 5.36
N GLU A 88 10.27 -23.41 5.79
CA GLU A 88 8.86 -23.44 5.39
C GLU A 88 8.08 -22.28 6.02
N ALA A 89 8.33 -21.97 7.28
CA ALA A 89 7.69 -20.82 7.94
C ALA A 89 8.03 -19.50 7.25
N PHE A 90 9.26 -19.32 6.78
CA PHE A 90 9.65 -18.14 5.99
C PHE A 90 9.00 -18.11 4.61
N ARG A 91 9.00 -19.26 3.90
CA ARG A 91 8.37 -19.41 2.58
C ARG A 91 6.88 -19.09 2.59
N ILE A 92 6.12 -19.67 3.53
CA ILE A 92 4.68 -19.44 3.69
C ILE A 92 4.38 -17.96 3.97
N ASN A 93 5.26 -17.28 4.71
CA ASN A 93 5.08 -15.87 5.04
C ASN A 93 5.64 -14.92 3.98
N ASN A 94 6.27 -15.45 2.92
CA ASN A 94 6.95 -14.69 1.88
C ASN A 94 7.96 -13.68 2.45
N VAL A 95 8.79 -14.14 3.40
CA VAL A 95 9.81 -13.32 4.05
C VAL A 95 11.20 -13.92 3.82
N ASP A 96 12.18 -13.05 3.61
CA ASP A 96 13.58 -13.46 3.56
C ASP A 96 14.13 -13.74 4.97
N ARG A 97 14.93 -14.82 5.09
CA ARG A 97 15.54 -15.23 6.35
C ARG A 97 16.50 -14.18 6.89
N GLY A 98 17.30 -13.56 6.01
CA GLY A 98 18.25 -12.51 6.37
C GLY A 98 17.54 -11.30 6.97
N THR A 99 16.42 -10.91 6.37
CA THR A 99 15.57 -9.81 6.85
C THR A 99 15.03 -10.08 8.26
N ILE A 100 14.47 -11.27 8.50
CA ILE A 100 13.99 -11.65 9.84
C ILE A 100 15.14 -11.66 10.84
N LYS A 101 16.30 -12.21 10.47
CA LYS A 101 17.46 -12.26 11.35
C LYS A 101 17.97 -10.86 11.73
N MET A 102 18.14 -9.96 10.77
CA MET A 102 18.65 -8.60 11.02
C MET A 102 17.69 -7.76 11.87
N THR A 103 16.39 -8.03 11.79
CA THR A 103 15.37 -7.26 12.51
C THR A 103 14.85 -7.96 13.77
N ALA A 104 15.31 -9.19 14.06
CA ALA A 104 14.93 -9.96 15.23
C ALA A 104 15.13 -9.22 16.56
N PRO A 105 16.23 -8.46 16.80
CA PRO A 105 16.42 -7.76 18.06
C PRO A 105 15.29 -6.79 18.43
N ILE A 106 14.65 -6.16 17.42
CA ILE A 106 13.49 -5.29 17.61
C ILE A 106 12.33 -6.08 18.22
N ALA A 107 12.03 -7.24 17.64
CA ALA A 107 10.92 -8.08 18.07
C ALA A 107 11.20 -8.75 19.41
N GLU A 108 12.41 -9.28 19.60
CA GLU A 108 12.85 -9.93 20.82
C GLU A 108 12.80 -8.96 22.00
N LEU A 109 13.41 -7.77 21.87
CA LEU A 109 13.38 -6.77 22.93
C LEU A 109 11.94 -6.34 23.25
N LYS A 110 11.10 -6.10 22.23
CA LYS A 110 9.69 -5.75 22.45
C LYS A 110 8.92 -6.81 23.23
N ILE A 111 9.23 -8.10 23.02
CA ILE A 111 8.54 -9.22 23.66
C ILE A 111 9.07 -9.46 25.08
N VAL A 112 10.39 -9.37 25.28
CA VAL A 112 11.06 -9.67 26.54
C VAL A 112 10.97 -8.53 27.55
N ASP A 113 11.09 -7.30 27.05
CA ASP A 113 11.11 -6.06 27.82
C ASP A 113 10.46 -4.91 27.02
N PRO A 114 9.12 -4.83 27.06
CA PRO A 114 8.38 -3.79 26.37
C PRO A 114 8.71 -2.37 26.84
N ASP A 115 9.21 -2.21 28.06
CA ASP A 115 9.43 -0.90 28.67
C ASP A 115 10.76 -0.30 28.19
N THR A 116 11.84 -1.08 28.19
CA THR A 116 13.09 -0.67 27.52
C THR A 116 12.86 -0.38 26.04
N PHE A 117 12.01 -1.16 25.38
CA PHE A 117 11.67 -0.90 23.98
C PHE A 117 10.96 0.45 23.77
N LYS A 118 10.03 0.84 24.67
CA LYS A 118 9.35 2.14 24.58
C LYS A 118 10.33 3.29 24.77
N THR A 119 11.29 3.14 25.68
CA THR A 119 12.34 4.15 25.94
C THR A 119 13.23 4.39 24.74
N LEU A 120 13.49 3.36 23.92
CA LEU A 120 14.37 3.45 22.76
C LEU A 120 13.84 4.27 21.57
N LYS A 121 12.59 4.77 21.62
CA LYS A 121 11.87 5.58 20.62
C LYS A 121 12.48 5.58 19.20
N PHE A 122 11.83 4.89 18.27
CA PHE A 122 12.18 4.93 16.86
C PHE A 122 11.81 6.27 16.22
N ASP A 123 12.78 6.93 15.59
CA ASP A 123 12.58 8.15 14.81
C ASP A 123 12.76 7.87 13.31
N PRO A 124 11.70 7.87 12.49
CA PRO A 124 11.80 7.61 11.05
C PRO A 124 12.68 8.61 10.27
N ALA A 125 12.95 9.79 10.81
CA ALA A 125 13.79 10.79 10.15
C ALA A 125 15.29 10.53 10.33
N ILE A 126 15.66 9.81 11.39
CA ILE A 126 17.06 9.59 11.81
C ILE A 126 17.42 8.10 11.73
N ASP A 127 16.49 7.23 12.13
CA ASP A 127 16.71 5.81 12.24
C ASP A 127 16.21 5.03 11.02
N THR A 128 17.10 4.16 10.54
CA THR A 128 16.71 3.02 9.74
C THR A 128 16.29 1.88 10.65
N LEU A 129 15.52 0.92 10.14
CA LEU A 129 15.21 -0.30 10.90
C LEU A 129 16.45 -1.06 11.33
N LEU A 130 17.51 -1.04 10.52
CA LEU A 130 18.75 -1.72 10.84
C LEU A 130 19.52 -1.00 11.95
N SER A 131 19.61 0.33 11.92
CA SER A 131 20.23 1.11 13.02
C SER A 131 19.43 0.92 14.31
N PHE A 132 18.10 0.93 14.23
CA PHE A 132 17.24 0.69 15.37
C PHE A 132 17.35 -0.74 15.92
N ALA A 133 17.49 -1.76 15.06
CA ALA A 133 17.73 -3.12 15.49
C ALA A 133 19.06 -3.26 16.23
N LYS A 134 20.12 -2.58 15.77
CA LYS A 134 21.41 -2.51 16.48
C LYS A 134 21.25 -1.84 17.85
N LYS A 135 20.57 -0.69 17.93
CA LYS A 135 20.25 -0.03 19.20
C LYS A 135 19.51 -0.97 20.17
N CYS A 136 18.51 -1.71 19.66
CA CYS A 136 17.80 -2.71 20.46
C CYS A 136 18.75 -3.80 20.97
N ALA A 137 19.62 -4.34 20.11
CA ALA A 137 20.58 -5.38 20.47
C ALA A 137 21.57 -4.91 21.56
N THR A 138 22.07 -3.67 21.47
CA THR A 138 22.98 -3.11 22.49
C THR A 138 22.32 -2.93 23.85
N ASN A 139 21.00 -2.70 23.89
CA ASN A 139 20.24 -2.58 25.14
C ASN A 139 19.74 -3.92 25.71
N VAL A 140 20.08 -5.05 25.06
CA VAL A 140 19.88 -6.38 25.62
C VAL A 140 21.01 -6.66 26.62
N THR A 141 20.71 -6.49 27.90
CA THR A 141 21.63 -6.87 29.00
C THR A 141 21.77 -8.39 29.12
N VAL A 142 22.75 -8.85 29.89
CA VAL A 142 23.01 -10.29 30.11
C VAL A 142 21.76 -11.02 30.62
N ASP A 143 21.02 -10.43 31.56
CA ASP A 143 19.78 -11.02 32.10
C ASP A 143 18.68 -11.14 31.02
N LYS A 144 18.55 -10.10 30.18
CA LYS A 144 17.58 -10.13 29.06
C LYS A 144 17.97 -11.16 28.03
N LYS A 145 19.27 -11.35 27.78
CA LYS A 145 19.79 -12.39 26.88
C LYS A 145 19.43 -13.79 27.38
N ALA A 146 19.63 -14.07 28.67
CA ALA A 146 19.21 -15.34 29.27
C ALA A 146 17.69 -15.58 29.12
N LYS A 147 16.89 -14.54 29.37
CA LYS A 147 15.42 -14.60 29.18
C LYS A 147 15.02 -14.81 27.72
N ILE A 148 15.72 -14.20 26.77
CA ILE A 148 15.50 -14.41 25.33
C ILE A 148 15.75 -15.87 24.97
N GLU A 149 16.85 -16.47 25.42
CA GLU A 149 17.18 -17.87 25.12
C GLU A 149 16.16 -18.85 25.76
N ASP A 150 15.73 -18.61 27.00
CA ASP A 150 14.64 -19.37 27.62
C ASP A 150 13.32 -19.26 26.83
N MET A 151 12.98 -18.06 26.35
CA MET A 151 11.79 -17.85 25.52
C MET A 151 11.89 -18.52 24.14
N LYS A 152 13.10 -18.62 23.55
CA LYS A 152 13.34 -19.40 22.33
C LYS A 152 13.13 -20.89 22.58
N ALA A 153 13.65 -21.42 23.69
CA ALA A 153 13.48 -22.82 24.06
C ALA A 153 12.00 -23.18 24.30
N LYS A 154 11.23 -22.27 24.93
CA LYS A 154 9.78 -22.42 25.14
C LYS A 154 8.93 -22.20 23.88
N GLY A 155 9.54 -21.90 22.74
CA GLY A 155 8.83 -21.61 21.48
C GLY A 155 8.03 -20.30 21.50
N LYS A 156 8.34 -19.38 22.43
CA LYS A 156 7.75 -18.03 22.49
C LYS A 156 8.53 -17.02 21.64
N LEU A 157 9.72 -17.39 21.19
CA LEU A 157 10.53 -16.67 20.20
C LEU A 157 11.02 -17.65 19.12
N LEU A 158 11.42 -17.11 17.96
CA LEU A 158 12.01 -17.91 16.90
C LEU A 158 13.43 -18.37 17.32
N PRO A 159 13.81 -19.63 17.09
CA PRO A 159 15.15 -20.15 17.41
C PRO A 159 16.19 -19.64 16.39
N LEU A 160 16.44 -18.33 16.42
CA LEU A 160 17.42 -17.66 15.57
C LEU A 160 18.73 -17.50 16.34
N LEU A 161 19.82 -17.93 15.71
CA LEU A 161 21.18 -17.67 16.18
C LEU A 161 21.56 -16.23 15.84
N MET A 162 21.46 -15.34 16.82
CA MET A 162 22.02 -14.00 16.77
C MET A 162 23.31 -13.95 17.58
N LYS A 163 24.37 -13.41 16.96
CA LYS A 163 25.57 -12.99 17.68
C LYS A 163 25.27 -11.59 18.21
N TYR A 164 25.00 -11.47 19.50
CA TYR A 164 24.96 -10.20 20.22
C TYR A 164 26.37 -9.90 20.72
#